data_AF-A0A938P569-F1
#
_entry.id   AF-A0A938P569-F1
#
_cell.length_a   1.000
_cell.length_b   1.000
_cell.length_c   1.000
_cell.angle_alpha   90.00
_cell.angle_beta   90.00
_cell.angle_gamma   90.00
#
_symmetry.space_group_name_H-M   'P 1'
#
loop_
_entity.id
_entity.type
_entity.pdbx_description
1 polymer ?
#
loop_
_entity_poly.entity_id
_entity_poly.type
_entity_poly.pdbx_seq_one_letter_code
_entity_poly.pdbx_strand_id
1 'polypeptide(L)'
;MKRILVLRLLVMLTGVAAFLVVVDRVDAQVAPLGRPGAPAVRPETKAGVLRIRRMPKPTRAVMVRTPEFQTSVARSSRTPKNREWALLEFEYETTPEWLDSLDIAYSVMTRTKGADGKDAYSLFQSRVTYIDIQKGDHTSCVILAPNTLARFGEPVALAIEIYQNGALLDSKSEVAARETSLPTEDWWKNPRIIDNALVTRREGLLERSKTPFALINMDDYEVVK
;
A
#
# COMPACT_ATOMS: atom_id res chain seq x y z
N MET A 1 -15.28 -0.27 64.01
CA MET A 1 -16.69 -0.67 63.84
C MET A 1 -16.76 -1.81 62.82
N LYS A 2 -17.37 -2.96 63.21
CA LYS A 2 -17.98 -4.08 62.43
C LYS A 2 -17.33 -4.46 61.07
N ARG A 3 -16.54 -5.54 60.88
CA ARG A 3 -16.81 -7.02 60.85
C ARG A 3 -17.98 -7.50 59.96
N ILE A 4 -17.67 -8.51 59.11
CA ILE A 4 -18.43 -9.71 58.62
C ILE A 4 -18.22 -9.89 57.09
N LEU A 5 -17.42 -10.87 56.61
CA LEU A 5 -17.75 -12.28 56.22
C LEU A 5 -18.78 -12.32 55.06
N VAL A 6 -18.60 -13.06 53.96
CA VAL A 6 -18.84 -14.52 53.84
C VAL A 6 -18.24 -15.08 52.53
N LEU A 7 -17.65 -16.25 52.68
CA LEU A 7 -17.11 -17.22 51.72
C LEU A 7 -18.20 -18.22 51.25
N ARG A 8 -18.27 -18.60 49.97
CA ARG A 8 -18.76 -19.90 49.42
C ARG A 8 -18.13 -20.11 48.02
N LEU A 9 -17.31 -21.12 47.67
CA LEU A 9 -17.48 -22.60 47.69
C LEU A 9 -18.61 -23.04 46.71
N LEU A 10 -18.55 -23.99 45.77
CA LEU A 10 -17.77 -25.23 45.52
C LEU A 10 -18.23 -25.82 44.14
N VAL A 11 -17.36 -26.54 43.38
CA VAL A 11 -17.61 -27.85 42.64
C VAL A 11 -18.67 -27.87 41.49
N MET A 12 -18.67 -28.69 40.42
CA MET A 12 -18.22 -30.04 40.00
C MET A 12 -18.18 -30.02 38.44
N LEU A 13 -17.18 -30.55 37.73
CA LEU A 13 -17.00 -31.95 37.28
C LEU A 13 -17.89 -32.41 36.10
N THR A 14 -17.19 -32.98 35.11
CA THR A 14 -17.57 -34.06 34.17
C THR A 14 -18.61 -33.84 33.07
N GLY A 15 -18.19 -34.15 31.84
CA GLY A 15 -19.05 -34.36 30.67
C GLY A 15 -18.26 -34.82 29.44
N VAL A 16 -17.78 -36.07 29.46
CA VAL A 16 -17.22 -36.78 28.30
C VAL A 16 -18.37 -37.17 27.37
N ALA A 17 -18.25 -36.88 26.07
CA ALA A 17 -18.94 -37.63 25.02
C ALA A 17 -18.09 -37.62 23.75
N ALA A 18 -17.34 -38.70 23.57
CA ALA A 18 -16.71 -39.06 22.31
C ALA A 18 -17.81 -39.49 21.33
N PHE A 19 -17.84 -38.88 20.14
CA PHE A 19 -18.60 -39.40 19.01
C PHE A 19 -17.61 -39.87 17.95
N LEU A 20 -17.38 -41.19 17.96
CA LEU A 20 -16.75 -41.95 16.88
C LEU A 20 -17.76 -42.05 15.74
N VAL A 21 -17.42 -41.51 14.56
CA VAL A 21 -18.04 -41.91 13.29
C VAL A 21 -16.93 -42.48 12.43
N VAL A 22 -16.95 -43.80 12.31
CA VAL A 22 -16.26 -44.58 11.29
C VAL A 22 -17.21 -44.69 10.12
N VAL A 23 -16.84 -44.21 8.94
CA VAL A 23 -17.40 -44.70 7.67
C VAL A 23 -16.29 -44.76 6.61
N ASP A 24 -16.18 -45.97 6.08
CA ASP A 24 -15.38 -46.57 5.02
C ASP A 24 -14.54 -45.72 4.04
N ARG A 25 -13.31 -46.23 3.85
CA ARG A 25 -12.56 -46.10 2.59
C ARG A 25 -13.24 -46.95 1.51
N VAL A 26 -13.51 -46.34 0.36
CA VAL A 26 -13.66 -47.06 -0.91
C VAL A 26 -12.58 -46.52 -1.85
N ASP A 27 -11.55 -47.33 -2.07
CA ASP A 27 -10.65 -47.20 -3.20
C ASP A 27 -11.39 -47.69 -4.46
N ALA A 28 -11.53 -46.82 -5.44
CA ALA A 28 -11.85 -47.22 -6.81
C ALA A 28 -11.05 -46.35 -7.78
N GLN A 29 -9.93 -46.91 -8.24
CA GLN A 29 -9.20 -46.43 -9.41
C GLN A 29 -10.07 -46.60 -10.66
N VAL A 30 -10.35 -45.51 -11.36
CA VAL A 30 -10.66 -45.54 -12.79
C VAL A 30 -9.95 -44.35 -13.44
N ALA A 31 -8.94 -44.65 -14.23
CA ALA A 31 -8.30 -43.70 -15.13
C ALA A 31 -9.16 -43.48 -16.37
N PRO A 32 -9.34 -42.24 -16.85
CA PRO A 32 -9.68 -41.97 -18.23
C PRO A 32 -8.44 -41.65 -19.05
N LEU A 33 -8.26 -42.44 -20.10
CA LEU A 33 -7.36 -42.23 -21.23
C LEU A 33 -7.69 -40.91 -21.96
N GLY A 34 -6.63 -40.16 -22.31
CA GLY A 34 -6.53 -39.41 -23.55
C GLY A 34 -7.30 -38.08 -23.66
N ARG A 35 -6.60 -36.97 -23.43
CA ARG A 35 -6.91 -35.71 -24.11
C ARG A 35 -5.61 -35.08 -24.67
N PRO A 36 -5.59 -34.61 -25.93
CA PRO A 36 -4.37 -34.13 -26.58
C PRO A 36 -3.88 -32.82 -25.97
N GLY A 37 -2.56 -32.63 -26.03
CA GLY A 37 -1.79 -31.61 -25.33
C GLY A 37 -2.35 -30.19 -25.41
N ALA A 38 -2.72 -29.65 -24.24
CA ALA A 38 -2.59 -28.23 -24.00
C ALA A 38 -1.09 -27.92 -23.86
N PRO A 39 -0.56 -26.85 -24.49
CA PRO A 39 0.80 -26.44 -24.21
C PRO A 39 0.88 -26.10 -22.72
N ALA A 40 1.72 -26.82 -21.99
CA ALA A 40 2.13 -26.44 -20.67
C ALA A 40 2.70 -25.01 -20.76
N VAL A 41 1.96 -24.05 -20.21
CA VAL A 41 2.47 -22.70 -19.98
C VAL A 41 3.71 -22.88 -19.11
N ARG A 42 4.88 -22.62 -19.70
CA ARG A 42 6.16 -22.66 -19.02
C ARG A 42 6.09 -21.72 -17.81
N PRO A 43 6.43 -22.16 -16.59
CA PRO A 43 6.86 -21.21 -15.60
C PRO A 43 8.27 -20.77 -16.00
N GLU A 44 8.39 -19.80 -16.89
CA GLU A 44 9.63 -19.03 -17.02
C GLU A 44 9.72 -18.11 -15.81
N THR A 45 10.09 -18.71 -14.68
CA THR A 45 10.49 -17.97 -13.49
C THR A 45 11.96 -17.59 -13.66
N LYS A 46 12.21 -16.28 -13.62
CA LYS A 46 13.50 -15.56 -13.57
C LYS A 46 14.14 -15.19 -14.91
N ALA A 47 13.71 -14.03 -15.42
CA ALA A 47 14.55 -12.98 -16.01
C ALA A 47 13.74 -11.68 -15.96
N GLY A 48 13.60 -10.97 -14.84
CA GLY A 48 14.67 -10.46 -14.01
C GLY A 48 15.18 -9.14 -14.55
N VAL A 49 14.34 -8.11 -14.74
CA VAL A 49 14.77 -6.80 -15.29
C VAL A 49 13.71 -5.68 -15.11
N LEU A 50 13.21 -5.52 -13.88
CA LEU A 50 12.59 -4.27 -13.43
C LEU A 50 13.29 -3.86 -12.14
N ARG A 51 13.70 -2.58 -12.03
CA ARG A 51 14.41 -2.09 -10.85
C ARG A 51 13.92 -0.72 -10.42
N ILE A 52 13.67 -0.54 -9.13
CA ILE A 52 13.43 0.78 -8.54
C ILE A 52 14.75 1.55 -8.53
N ARG A 53 14.84 2.60 -9.35
CA ARG A 53 16.03 3.45 -9.47
C ARG A 53 16.08 4.48 -8.35
N ARG A 54 14.97 5.18 -8.13
CA ARG A 54 14.92 6.32 -7.20
C ARG A 54 13.64 6.29 -6.39
N MET A 55 13.79 6.58 -5.09
CA MET A 55 12.67 6.79 -4.18
C MET A 55 12.76 8.20 -3.59
N PRO A 56 11.62 8.88 -3.40
CA PRO A 56 11.60 10.20 -2.79
C PRO A 56 11.76 10.02 -1.28
N LYS A 57 12.57 10.89 -0.65
CA LYS A 57 12.58 10.95 0.81
C LYS A 57 11.29 11.61 1.28
N PRO A 58 10.48 10.98 2.16
CA PRO A 58 9.21 11.53 2.63
C PRO A 58 9.46 12.71 3.57
N THR A 59 9.68 13.87 2.97
CA THR A 59 10.07 15.12 3.62
C THR A 59 9.28 16.26 2.99
N ARG A 60 9.50 17.51 3.42
CA ARG A 60 8.85 18.67 2.80
C ARG A 60 9.13 18.80 1.29
N ALA A 61 10.18 18.16 0.77
CA ALA A 61 10.48 18.17 -0.67
C ALA A 61 9.39 17.49 -1.53
N VAL A 62 8.58 16.59 -0.97
CA VAL A 62 7.45 15.97 -1.68
C VAL A 62 6.19 16.84 -1.66
N MET A 63 6.22 17.98 -0.96
CA MET A 63 5.07 18.88 -0.81
C MET A 63 5.03 19.86 -1.99
N VAL A 64 3.99 19.76 -2.80
CA VAL A 64 3.81 20.55 -4.03
C VAL A 64 2.50 21.32 -4.01
N ARG A 65 2.48 22.50 -4.61
CA ARG A 65 1.23 23.26 -4.77
C ARG A 65 0.45 22.76 -5.98
N THR A 66 -0.86 22.96 -5.93
CA THR A 66 -1.70 22.75 -7.12
C THR A 66 -1.22 23.66 -8.25
N PRO A 67 -1.18 23.16 -9.50
CA PRO A 67 -0.87 23.99 -10.65
C PRO A 67 -1.94 25.06 -10.81
N GLU A 68 -1.53 26.31 -11.03
CA GLU A 68 -2.46 27.42 -11.27
C GLU A 68 -2.57 27.66 -12.78
N PHE A 69 -3.69 27.23 -13.39
CA PHE A 69 -4.01 27.56 -14.77
C PHE A 69 -4.68 28.94 -14.81
N GLN A 70 -3.98 29.93 -15.35
CA GLN A 70 -4.55 31.25 -15.57
C GLN A 70 -5.43 31.23 -16.82
N THR A 71 -6.72 30.99 -16.65
CA THR A 71 -7.72 31.31 -17.68
C THR A 71 -8.33 32.67 -17.33
N SER A 72 -8.32 33.61 -18.28
CA SER A 72 -8.66 35.02 -18.10
C SER A 72 -10.18 35.29 -17.89
N VAL A 73 -10.86 34.50 -17.06
CA VAL A 73 -12.31 34.64 -16.82
C VAL A 73 -12.55 34.66 -15.31
N ALA A 74 -12.74 35.87 -14.77
CA ALA A 74 -13.19 36.17 -13.41
C ALA A 74 -12.63 35.29 -12.27
N ARG A 75 -11.55 35.74 -11.61
CA ARG A 75 -11.07 35.08 -10.38
C ARG A 75 -12.15 35.13 -9.30
N SER A 76 -12.43 34.01 -8.66
CA SER A 76 -13.15 34.01 -7.39
C SER A 76 -12.37 34.86 -6.38
N SER A 77 -13.04 35.74 -5.64
CA SER A 77 -12.43 36.66 -4.65
C SER A 77 -11.87 35.97 -3.40
N ARG A 78 -11.79 34.64 -3.38
CA ARG A 78 -11.28 33.88 -2.24
C ARG A 78 -9.76 33.86 -2.27
N THR A 79 -9.14 34.40 -1.21
CA THR A 79 -7.70 34.23 -0.96
C THR A 79 -7.34 32.75 -1.03
N PRO A 80 -6.47 32.32 -1.95
CA PRO A 80 -6.06 30.94 -2.02
C PRO A 80 -5.40 30.56 -0.70
N LYS A 81 -5.96 29.58 0.01
CA LYS A 81 -5.23 28.95 1.11
C LYS A 81 -4.05 28.22 0.49
N ASN A 82 -2.83 28.39 1.03
CA ASN A 82 -1.66 27.63 0.59
C ASN A 82 -1.89 26.14 0.89
N ARG A 83 -2.45 25.41 -0.08
CA ARG A 83 -2.82 23.99 0.04
C ARG A 83 -1.76 23.18 -0.69
N GLU A 84 -0.87 22.59 0.10
CA GLU A 84 0.15 21.68 -0.40
C GLU A 84 -0.42 20.26 -0.49
N TRP A 85 -0.01 19.56 -1.54
CA TRP A 85 -0.26 18.15 -1.82
C TRP A 85 1.04 17.39 -1.57
N ALA A 86 0.98 16.16 -1.10
CA ALA A 86 2.17 15.31 -1.05
C ALA A 86 2.20 14.45 -2.31
N LEU A 87 3.14 14.74 -3.21
CA LEU A 87 3.36 14.01 -4.45
C LEU A 87 4.53 13.04 -4.23
N LEU A 88 4.21 11.76 -4.13
CA LEU A 88 5.14 10.69 -3.80
C LEU A 88 5.48 9.96 -5.10
N GLU A 89 6.53 10.44 -5.77
CA GLU A 89 6.98 9.98 -7.07
C GLU A 89 8.25 9.15 -6.96
N PHE A 90 8.29 8.01 -7.65
CA PHE A 90 9.45 7.17 -7.74
C PHE A 90 9.74 6.80 -9.20
N GLU A 91 11.00 6.49 -9.46
CA GLU A 91 11.49 6.15 -10.80
C GLU A 91 11.86 4.66 -10.82
N TYR A 92 11.47 3.96 -11.89
CA TYR A 92 11.80 2.56 -12.12
C TYR A 92 12.23 2.33 -13.56
N GLU A 93 13.07 1.34 -13.77
CA GLU A 93 13.58 0.95 -15.08
C GLU A 93 13.02 -0.41 -15.46
N THR A 94 12.61 -0.55 -16.71
CA THR A 94 12.17 -1.81 -17.32
C THR A 94 13.13 -2.14 -18.46
N THR A 95 13.47 -3.43 -18.61
CA THR A 95 14.26 -3.86 -19.78
C THR A 95 13.54 -4.73 -20.82
N PRO A 96 12.42 -5.44 -20.53
CA PRO A 96 11.64 -6.10 -21.59
C PRO A 96 11.13 -5.06 -22.58
N GLU A 97 11.06 -5.41 -23.87
CA GLU A 97 10.63 -4.48 -24.92
C GLU A 97 9.25 -3.87 -24.64
N TRP A 98 8.32 -4.72 -24.18
CA TRP A 98 6.98 -4.37 -23.74
C TRP A 98 6.58 -5.21 -22.53
N LEU A 99 5.78 -4.61 -21.65
CA LEU A 99 5.15 -5.23 -20.49
C LEU A 99 3.65 -4.94 -20.55
N ASP A 100 2.84 -5.99 -20.62
CA ASP A 100 1.39 -5.85 -20.75
C ASP A 100 0.76 -5.20 -19.51
N SER A 101 1.25 -5.56 -18.32
CA SER A 101 0.76 -4.98 -17.07
C SER A 101 1.76 -5.04 -15.93
N LEU A 102 1.66 -4.07 -15.02
CA LEU A 102 2.44 -3.97 -13.81
C LEU A 102 1.57 -3.48 -12.65
N ASP A 103 1.56 -4.23 -11.56
CA ASP A 103 0.84 -3.86 -10.34
C ASP A 103 1.81 -3.22 -9.34
N ILE A 104 1.57 -1.98 -8.96
CA ILE A 104 2.38 -1.26 -7.98
C ILE A 104 1.56 -1.05 -6.73
N ALA A 105 2.01 -1.63 -5.61
CA ALA A 105 1.41 -1.45 -4.30
C ALA A 105 2.19 -0.40 -3.51
N TYR A 106 1.49 0.60 -3.00
CA TYR A 106 2.02 1.69 -2.21
C TYR A 106 1.58 1.51 -0.76
N SER A 107 2.50 1.77 0.15
CA SER A 107 2.21 1.95 1.57
C SER A 107 2.82 3.27 2.04
N VAL A 108 1.98 4.19 2.50
CA VAL A 108 2.37 5.52 2.95
C VAL A 108 1.98 5.69 4.40
N MET A 109 2.94 6.00 5.26
CA MET A 109 2.68 6.34 6.66
C MET A 109 2.74 7.86 6.82
N THR A 110 1.73 8.45 7.42
CA THR A 110 1.76 9.85 7.89
C THR A 110 1.80 9.90 9.40
N ARG A 111 2.32 11.00 9.95
CA ARG A 111 2.37 11.26 11.39
C ARG A 111 1.71 12.58 11.71
N THR A 112 0.84 12.55 12.71
CA THR A 112 0.25 13.74 13.33
C THR A 112 0.40 13.68 14.84
N LYS A 113 0.32 14.84 15.48
CA LYS A 113 0.18 14.92 16.93
C LYS A 113 -1.30 14.88 17.27
N GLY A 114 -1.72 13.89 18.05
CA GLY A 114 -3.07 13.81 18.58
C GLY A 114 -3.38 14.94 19.55
N ALA A 115 -4.66 15.07 19.93
CA ALA A 115 -5.10 16.07 20.91
C ALA A 115 -4.38 15.93 22.26
N ASP A 116 -4.02 14.69 22.63
CA ASP A 116 -3.30 14.37 23.86
C ASP A 116 -1.78 14.62 23.76
N GLY A 117 -1.30 15.22 22.66
CA GLY A 117 0.11 15.48 22.39
C GLY A 117 0.93 14.24 22.00
N LYS A 118 0.31 13.05 22.00
CA LYS A 118 0.93 11.78 21.58
C LYS A 118 0.96 11.66 20.06
N ASP A 119 1.95 10.95 19.56
CA ASP A 119 2.04 10.64 18.14
C ASP A 119 0.93 9.67 17.72
N ALA A 120 0.27 10.00 16.62
CA ALA A 120 -0.69 9.16 15.95
C ALA A 120 -0.27 8.97 14.49
N TYR A 121 -0.29 7.73 14.03
CA TYR A 121 0.12 7.36 12.69
C TYR A 121 -1.08 6.96 11.85
N SER A 122 -1.06 7.31 10.57
CA SER A 122 -2.08 6.87 9.61
C SER A 122 -1.40 6.16 8.45
N LEU A 123 -1.84 4.93 8.20
CA LEU A 123 -1.34 4.09 7.10
C LEU A 123 -2.32 4.16 5.95
N PHE A 124 -1.86 4.61 4.79
CA PHE A 124 -2.59 4.59 3.54
C PHE A 124 -1.98 3.55 2.62
N GLN A 125 -2.83 2.71 2.03
CA GLN A 125 -2.41 1.70 1.07
C GLN A 125 -3.22 1.86 -0.20
N SER A 126 -2.56 1.68 -1.34
CA SER A 126 -3.23 1.66 -2.64
C SER A 126 -2.48 0.71 -3.56
N ARG A 127 -3.20 0.12 -4.52
CA ARG A 127 -2.60 -0.66 -5.59
C ARG A 127 -3.05 -0.06 -6.91
N VAL A 128 -2.09 0.24 -7.78
CA VAL A 128 -2.31 0.84 -9.10
C VAL A 128 -1.77 -0.11 -10.14
N THR A 129 -2.57 -0.39 -11.17
CA THR A 129 -2.17 -1.25 -12.29
C THR A 129 -1.88 -0.38 -13.50
N TYR A 130 -0.65 -0.46 -14.00
CA TYR A 130 -0.22 0.16 -15.25
C TYR A 130 -0.26 -0.87 -16.38
N ILE A 131 -0.48 -0.41 -17.61
CA ILE A 131 -0.60 -1.25 -18.81
C ILE A 131 0.23 -0.70 -19.96
N ASP A 132 0.54 -1.56 -20.92
CA ASP A 132 1.23 -1.19 -22.17
C ASP A 132 2.56 -0.44 -21.95
N ILE A 133 3.38 -0.93 -21.02
CA ILE A 133 4.62 -0.27 -20.59
C ILE A 133 5.75 -0.67 -21.52
N GLN A 134 6.35 0.31 -22.21
CA GLN A 134 7.49 0.07 -23.09
C GLN A 134 8.79 -0.13 -22.28
N LYS A 135 9.83 -0.71 -22.86
CA LYS A 135 11.19 -0.65 -22.32
C LYS A 135 11.64 0.78 -22.04
N GLY A 136 12.21 1.02 -20.86
CA GLY A 136 12.89 2.28 -20.56
C GLY A 136 12.82 2.71 -19.09
N ASP A 137 13.06 4.01 -18.89
CA ASP A 137 12.92 4.69 -17.62
C ASP A 137 11.49 5.23 -17.48
N HIS A 138 10.89 4.95 -16.34
CA HIS A 138 9.49 5.23 -16.06
C HIS A 138 9.30 5.91 -14.73
N THR A 139 8.20 6.66 -14.65
CA THR A 139 7.81 7.36 -13.44
C THR A 139 6.43 6.93 -13.00
N SER A 140 6.27 6.78 -11.69
CA SER A 140 4.99 6.46 -11.10
C SER A 140 4.80 7.24 -9.81
N CYS A 141 3.57 7.68 -9.55
CA CYS A 141 3.29 8.48 -8.37
C CYS A 141 1.91 8.25 -7.78
N VAL A 142 1.85 8.44 -6.47
CA VAL A 142 0.63 8.52 -5.67
C VAL A 142 0.62 9.82 -4.87
N ILE A 143 -0.57 10.29 -4.56
CA ILE A 143 -0.77 11.65 -4.08
C ILE A 143 -1.71 11.65 -2.88
N LEU A 144 -1.33 12.41 -1.84
CA LEU A 144 -2.23 12.72 -0.72
C LEU A 144 -2.78 14.14 -0.87
N ALA A 145 -4.10 14.26 -0.73
CA ALA A 145 -4.79 15.54 -0.84
C ALA A 145 -4.52 16.48 0.35
N PRO A 146 -4.67 17.81 0.19
CA PRO A 146 -4.36 18.77 1.24
C PRO A 146 -5.24 18.58 2.49
N ASN A 147 -6.49 18.17 2.31
CA ASN A 147 -7.39 17.88 3.44
C ASN A 147 -6.94 16.62 4.20
N THR A 148 -6.40 15.63 3.50
CA THR A 148 -5.83 14.42 4.10
C THR A 148 -4.60 14.79 4.93
N LEU A 149 -3.70 15.60 4.37
CA LEU A 149 -2.51 16.09 5.05
C LEU A 149 -2.84 16.99 6.26
N ALA A 150 -3.82 17.88 6.13
CA ALA A 150 -4.26 18.73 7.24
C ALA A 150 -4.82 17.92 8.42
N ARG A 151 -5.41 16.75 8.14
CA ARG A 151 -6.02 15.89 9.16
C ARG A 151 -5.05 14.88 9.76
N PHE A 152 -4.19 14.29 8.93
CA PHE A 152 -3.35 13.14 9.29
C PHE A 152 -1.86 13.45 9.29
N GLY A 153 -1.49 14.70 9.03
CA GLY A 153 -0.12 15.19 9.05
C GLY A 153 0.67 14.84 7.79
N GLU A 154 1.98 15.05 7.87
CA GLU A 154 2.90 14.86 6.75
C GLU A 154 3.32 13.38 6.60
N PRO A 155 3.66 12.94 5.38
CA PRO A 155 4.28 11.64 5.18
C PRO A 155 5.60 11.53 5.95
N VAL A 156 5.80 10.37 6.59
CA VAL A 156 7.04 10.02 7.32
C VAL A 156 7.65 8.73 6.83
N ALA A 157 6.91 7.88 6.13
CA ALA A 157 7.45 6.69 5.48
C ALA A 157 6.70 6.40 4.18
N LEU A 158 7.42 5.86 3.21
CA LEU A 158 6.89 5.38 1.92
C LEU A 158 7.51 4.00 1.66
N ALA A 159 6.69 3.06 1.19
CA ALA A 159 7.14 1.78 0.71
C ALA A 159 6.38 1.40 -0.56
N ILE A 160 7.09 0.70 -1.45
CA ILE A 160 6.62 0.32 -2.77
C ILE A 160 6.97 -1.14 -3.01
N GLU A 161 6.01 -1.86 -3.58
CA GLU A 161 6.16 -3.23 -4.04
C GLU A 161 5.65 -3.31 -5.47
N ILE A 162 6.48 -3.85 -6.37
CA ILE A 162 6.17 -3.96 -7.79
C ILE A 162 5.94 -5.44 -8.11
N TYR A 163 4.77 -5.75 -8.66
CA TYR A 163 4.37 -7.09 -9.04
C TYR A 163 4.10 -7.19 -10.53
N GLN A 164 4.40 -8.35 -11.09
CA GLN A 164 4.01 -8.72 -12.44
C GLN A 164 3.37 -10.11 -12.38
N ASN A 165 2.15 -10.24 -12.89
CA ASN A 165 1.39 -11.50 -12.86
C ASN A 165 1.31 -12.11 -11.44
N GLY A 166 1.21 -11.27 -10.41
CA GLY A 166 1.17 -11.67 -9.00
C GLY A 166 2.52 -12.01 -8.36
N ALA A 167 3.62 -12.05 -9.12
CA ALA A 167 4.97 -12.27 -8.59
C ALA A 167 5.62 -10.94 -8.21
N LEU A 168 6.19 -10.85 -6.99
CA LEU A 168 6.94 -9.67 -6.55
C LEU A 168 8.27 -9.60 -7.32
N LEU A 169 8.49 -8.49 -8.03
CA LEU A 169 9.70 -8.22 -8.81
C LEU A 169 10.74 -7.44 -8.00
N ASP A 170 10.32 -6.34 -7.37
CA ASP A 170 11.18 -5.47 -6.58
C ASP A 170 10.39 -4.78 -5.47
N SER A 171 11.09 -4.36 -4.42
CA SER A 171 10.50 -3.62 -3.31
C SER A 171 11.51 -2.68 -2.68
N LYS A 172 11.04 -1.48 -2.33
CA LYS A 172 11.88 -0.47 -1.67
C LYS A 172 11.06 0.40 -0.75
N SER A 173 11.71 0.90 0.29
CA SER A 173 11.14 1.83 1.25
C SER A 173 12.09 2.95 1.60
N GLU A 174 11.50 4.08 1.99
CA GLU A 174 12.20 5.25 2.51
C GLU A 174 11.46 5.75 3.74
N VAL A 175 12.22 6.14 4.76
CA VAL A 175 11.71 6.70 6.01
C VAL A 175 12.34 8.08 6.20
N ALA A 176 11.55 9.04 6.68
CA ALA A 176 12.01 10.39 6.94
C ALA A 176 13.14 10.33 7.98
N ALA A 177 14.23 11.07 7.77
CA ALA A 177 15.37 11.04 8.69
C ALA A 177 15.03 11.44 10.15
N ARG A 178 13.94 12.20 10.34
CA ARG A 178 13.41 12.59 11.66
C ARG A 178 12.64 11.47 12.37
N GLU A 179 12.29 10.41 11.66
CA GLU A 179 11.47 9.31 12.15
C GLU A 179 12.38 8.14 12.51
N THR A 180 12.77 8.06 13.78
CA THR A 180 13.65 7.02 14.32
C THR A 180 12.91 5.79 14.83
N SER A 181 11.58 5.87 14.94
CA SER A 181 10.76 4.78 15.49
C SER A 181 10.41 3.70 14.47
N LEU A 182 10.56 3.98 13.17
CA LEU A 182 10.28 3.06 12.09
C LEU A 182 11.59 2.48 11.53
N PRO A 183 11.68 1.15 11.34
CA PRO A 183 12.79 0.57 10.61
C PRO A 183 12.72 1.00 9.13
N THR A 184 13.89 1.14 8.50
CA THR A 184 13.96 1.51 7.08
C THR A 184 13.35 0.44 6.18
N GLU A 185 13.57 -0.84 6.51
CA GLU A 185 13.14 -1.99 5.70
C GLU A 185 11.87 -2.67 6.25
N ASP A 186 11.03 -3.18 5.35
CA ASP A 186 9.83 -4.01 5.60
C ASP A 186 8.84 -3.52 6.67
N TRP A 187 8.88 -2.24 7.05
CA TRP A 187 8.02 -1.69 8.11
C TRP A 187 6.52 -1.87 7.82
N TRP A 188 6.13 -1.86 6.54
CA TRP A 188 4.73 -1.97 6.09
C TRP A 188 4.21 -3.41 6.07
N LYS A 189 5.09 -4.39 6.25
CA LYS A 189 4.74 -5.82 6.37
C LYS A 189 4.71 -6.28 7.81
N ASN A 190 5.38 -5.56 8.70
CA ASN A 190 5.57 -5.97 10.08
C ASN A 190 4.28 -5.74 10.90
N PRO A 191 3.59 -6.81 11.37
CA PRO A 191 2.34 -6.69 12.14
C PRO A 191 2.51 -5.88 13.42
N ARG A 192 3.71 -5.90 14.03
CA ARG A 192 4.01 -5.12 15.25
C ARG A 192 3.96 -3.61 15.02
N ILE A 193 4.13 -3.18 13.76
CA ILE A 193 4.06 -1.79 13.34
C ILE A 193 2.66 -1.49 12.82
N ILE A 194 2.19 -2.22 11.79
CA ILE A 194 0.94 -1.87 11.09
C ILE A 194 -0.33 -2.17 11.90
N ASP A 195 -0.28 -3.10 12.85
CA ASP A 195 -1.40 -3.45 13.74
C ASP A 195 -1.20 -2.85 15.15
N ASN A 196 -0.24 -1.93 15.30
CA ASN A 196 -0.05 -1.17 16.53
C ASN A 196 -1.26 -0.27 16.78
N ALA A 197 -1.69 -0.13 18.05
CA ALA A 197 -2.80 0.73 18.43
C ALA A 197 -2.63 2.22 18.05
N LEU A 198 -1.40 2.67 17.82
CA LEU A 198 -1.08 4.03 17.36
C LEU A 198 -1.23 4.22 15.85
N VAL A 199 -1.36 3.13 15.07
CA VAL A 199 -1.51 3.16 13.62
C VAL A 199 -2.97 2.93 13.27
N THR A 200 -3.57 3.86 12.53
CA THR A 200 -4.90 3.67 11.94
C THR A 200 -4.79 3.50 10.43
N ARG A 201 -5.36 2.44 9.87
CA ARG A 201 -5.48 2.26 8.41
C ARG A 201 -6.52 3.22 7.86
N ARG A 202 -6.20 3.88 6.74
CA ARG A 202 -7.00 4.93 6.12
C ARG A 202 -7.02 4.79 4.61
N GLU A 203 -8.11 5.26 4.02
CA GLU A 203 -8.25 5.46 2.58
C GLU A 203 -7.88 6.90 2.19
N GLY A 204 -7.69 7.14 0.90
CA GLY A 204 -7.49 8.48 0.34
C GLY A 204 -6.10 8.74 -0.24
N LEU A 205 -5.32 7.70 -0.50
CA LEU A 205 -4.18 7.75 -1.39
C LEU A 205 -4.69 7.72 -2.83
N LEU A 206 -4.39 8.77 -3.60
CA LEU A 206 -4.93 8.98 -4.93
C LEU A 206 -3.88 8.64 -5.98
N GLU A 207 -4.29 7.96 -7.04
CA GLU A 207 -3.50 7.89 -8.27
C GLU A 207 -3.46 9.27 -8.94
N ARG A 208 -2.42 9.52 -9.73
CA ARG A 208 -2.18 10.80 -10.39
C ARG A 208 -3.34 11.30 -11.24
N SER A 209 -3.94 10.43 -12.05
CA SER A 209 -5.04 10.75 -12.98
C SER A 209 -6.30 11.26 -12.26
N LYS A 210 -6.47 10.95 -10.98
CA LYS A 210 -7.59 11.42 -10.12
C LYS A 210 -7.30 12.76 -9.43
N THR A 211 -6.24 13.47 -9.81
CA THR A 211 -5.81 14.72 -9.16
C THR A 211 -5.61 15.87 -10.16
N PRO A 212 -5.48 17.11 -9.68
CA PRO A 212 -5.12 18.25 -10.53
C PRO A 212 -3.78 18.13 -11.26
N PHE A 213 -2.93 17.17 -10.87
CA PHE A 213 -1.64 16.93 -11.51
C PHE A 213 -1.75 16.09 -12.78
N ALA A 214 -2.92 15.47 -13.05
CA ALA A 214 -3.14 14.59 -14.19
C ALA A 214 -2.72 15.19 -15.55
N LEU A 215 -2.83 16.51 -15.70
CA LEU A 215 -2.55 17.21 -16.97
C LEU A 215 -1.12 17.78 -17.08
N ILE A 216 -0.32 17.73 -16.03
CA ILE A 216 1.09 18.11 -16.11
C ILE A 216 1.85 16.92 -16.67
N ASN A 217 2.84 17.11 -17.55
CA ASN A 217 3.77 16.06 -17.98
C ASN A 217 3.10 14.70 -18.24
N MET A 218 1.96 14.68 -18.93
CA MET A 218 1.14 13.47 -19.01
C MET A 218 1.86 12.32 -19.72
N ASP A 219 2.77 12.66 -20.63
CA ASP A 219 3.57 11.72 -21.41
C ASP A 219 4.68 11.04 -20.59
N ASP A 220 5.00 11.56 -19.39
CA ASP A 220 6.03 10.98 -18.50
C ASP A 220 5.49 9.82 -17.63
N TYR A 221 4.17 9.55 -17.67
CA TYR A 221 3.51 8.55 -16.83
C TYR A 221 2.71 7.56 -17.64
N GLU A 222 2.73 6.32 -17.16
CA GLU A 222 2.02 5.22 -17.78
C GLU A 222 0.50 5.28 -17.56
N VAL A 223 -0.23 4.66 -18.49
CA VAL A 223 -1.69 4.57 -18.44
C VAL A 223 -2.12 3.64 -17.30
N VAL A 224 -3.07 4.11 -16.49
CA VAL A 224 -3.67 3.36 -15.39
C VAL A 224 -4.94 2.66 -15.86
N LYS A 225 -5.11 1.39 -15.49
CA LYS A 225 -6.29 0.57 -15.78
C LYS A 225 -7.47 0.82 -14.84
#